data_AF-A0A660TN45-F1
#
_entry.id   AF-A0A660TN45-F1
#
_cell.length_a   1.000
_cell.length_b   1.000
_cell.length_c   1.000
_cell.angle_alpha   90.00
_cell.angle_beta   90.00
_cell.angle_gamma   90.00
#
_symmetry.space_group_name_H-M   'P 1'
#
loop_
_entity.id
_entity.type
_entity.pdbx_description
1 polymer ?
#
loop_
_entity_poly.entity_id
_entity_poly.type
_entity_poly.pdbx_seq_one_letter_code
_entity_poly.pdbx_strand_id
1 'polypeptide(L)'
;MKLKYRIVLFVFLALILPSLVFAQTFGFSNLFKMEDIRSIILDDFENNQNNWKVSASRFIAEGYPQIKFNIEGAPIALKTVYSEDEKPSKYVMGVKAAFTRKGYNSIWIYPEKEIVIPGKLKKLDLWVWGANYYYTLEVHLRDYTGVVHRLPLGSLHFIGWRNLSVTIPSYIPQGIKYIPMEKPLSLVRFVIRTSPNERVDSYVVYFDHLKILTDLYRERFDGDILADRTKQIWSSGKGE
;
A
#
# COMPACT_ATOMS: atom_id res chain seq x y z
N MET A 1 -17.48 66.68 -9.66
CA MET A 1 -17.24 65.52 -8.76
C MET A 1 -18.00 64.24 -9.15
N LYS A 2 -19.22 64.32 -9.71
CA LYS A 2 -20.08 63.14 -10.00
C LYS A 2 -19.63 62.23 -11.17
N LEU A 3 -18.90 62.75 -12.17
CA LEU A 3 -18.50 61.97 -13.35
C LEU A 3 -17.33 61.00 -13.07
N LYS A 4 -16.35 61.41 -12.26
CA LYS A 4 -15.20 60.56 -11.87
C LYS A 4 -15.64 59.35 -11.05
N TYR A 5 -16.59 59.52 -10.13
CA TYR A 5 -17.15 58.40 -9.34
C TYR A 5 -17.93 57.40 -10.20
N ARG A 6 -18.65 57.86 -11.23
CA ARG A 6 -19.38 56.96 -12.15
C ARG A 6 -18.44 56.10 -12.99
N ILE A 7 -17.32 56.66 -13.44
CA ILE A 7 -16.30 55.92 -14.20
C ILE A 7 -15.60 54.90 -13.30
N VAL A 8 -15.22 55.27 -12.08
CA VAL A 8 -14.61 54.34 -11.11
C VAL A 8 -15.56 53.20 -10.76
N LEU A 9 -16.85 53.49 -10.54
CA LEU A 9 -17.87 52.47 -10.27
C LEU A 9 -18.03 51.50 -11.46
N PHE A 10 -18.01 52.01 -12.69
CA PHE A 10 -18.14 51.18 -13.90
C PHE A 10 -16.93 50.26 -14.10
N VAL A 11 -15.71 50.76 -13.84
CA VAL A 11 -14.48 49.96 -13.91
C VAL A 11 -14.47 48.89 -12.81
N PHE A 12 -14.94 49.22 -11.60
CA PHE A 12 -15.05 48.26 -10.50
C PHE A 12 -16.08 47.16 -10.82
N LEU A 13 -17.24 47.52 -11.38
CA LEU A 13 -18.27 46.57 -11.80
C LEU A 13 -17.78 45.66 -12.94
N ALA A 14 -17.03 46.22 -13.90
CA ALA A 14 -16.45 45.49 -15.02
C ALA A 14 -15.33 44.52 -14.61
N LEU A 15 -14.69 44.72 -13.45
CA LEU A 15 -13.69 43.80 -12.89
C LEU A 15 -14.30 42.72 -11.97
N ILE A 16 -15.43 43.01 -11.33
CA ILE A 16 -16.11 42.06 -10.42
C ILE A 16 -16.95 41.02 -11.19
N LEU A 17 -17.61 41.43 -12.28
CA LEU A 17 -18.44 40.52 -13.07
C LEU A 17 -17.65 39.35 -13.69
N PRO A 18 -16.46 39.55 -14.30
CA PRO A 18 -15.65 38.46 -14.81
C PRO A 18 -15.10 37.56 -13.70
N SER A 19 -14.74 38.11 -12.53
CA SER A 19 -14.17 37.31 -11.44
C SER A 19 -15.21 36.40 -10.79
N LEU A 20 -16.48 36.82 -10.70
CA LEU A 20 -17.58 35.97 -10.25
C LEU A 20 -17.89 34.84 -11.24
N VAL A 21 -17.90 35.12 -12.55
CA VAL A 21 -18.10 34.09 -13.59
C VAL A 21 -16.91 33.13 -13.68
N PHE A 22 -15.68 33.63 -13.50
CA PHE A 22 -14.47 32.81 -13.45
C PHE A 22 -14.46 31.92 -12.20
N ALA A 23 -14.90 32.43 -11.04
CA ALA A 23 -15.04 31.64 -9.83
C ALA A 23 -16.09 30.53 -9.96
N GLN A 24 -17.20 30.77 -10.68
CA GLN A 24 -18.22 29.75 -10.94
C GLN A 24 -17.76 28.68 -11.93
N THR A 25 -16.97 29.04 -12.95
CA THR A 25 -16.48 28.10 -13.96
C THR A 25 -15.28 27.28 -13.50
N PHE A 26 -14.38 27.85 -12.68
CA PHE A 26 -13.24 27.11 -12.10
C PHE A 26 -13.57 26.42 -10.77
N GLY A 27 -14.54 26.91 -10.00
CA GLY A 27 -14.86 26.39 -8.67
C GLY A 27 -15.73 25.12 -8.66
N PHE A 28 -16.39 24.79 -9.78
CA PHE A 28 -17.37 23.69 -9.81
C PHE A 28 -16.82 22.33 -10.26
N SER A 29 -15.59 22.22 -10.76
CA SER A 29 -15.06 20.93 -11.25
C SER A 29 -14.57 19.99 -10.15
N ASN A 30 -14.53 20.44 -8.89
CA ASN A 30 -14.09 19.65 -7.72
C ASN A 30 -15.25 19.34 -6.75
N LEU A 31 -16.51 19.41 -7.19
CA LEU A 31 -17.64 19.06 -6.32
C LEU A 31 -17.68 17.56 -6.05
N PHE A 32 -17.51 17.21 -4.78
CA PHE A 32 -17.81 15.91 -4.16
C PHE A 32 -17.33 14.68 -4.94
N LYS A 33 -16.04 14.39 -4.84
CA LYS A 33 -15.56 13.06 -5.18
C LYS A 33 -16.05 12.08 -4.10
N MET A 34 -16.95 11.18 -4.49
CA MET A 34 -17.37 10.07 -3.63
C MET A 34 -16.19 9.12 -3.41
N GLU A 35 -15.96 8.70 -2.18
CA GLU A 35 -14.93 7.73 -1.79
C GLU A 35 -15.54 6.73 -0.79
N ASP A 36 -15.16 5.45 -0.90
CA ASP A 36 -15.53 4.37 0.03
C ASP A 36 -14.22 3.83 0.62
N ILE A 37 -13.68 4.60 1.57
CA ILE A 37 -12.41 4.28 2.20
C ILE A 37 -12.63 3.18 3.24
N ARG A 38 -12.05 2.01 2.98
CA ARG A 38 -12.10 0.88 3.90
C ARG A 38 -10.71 0.47 4.35
N SER A 39 -10.65 0.01 5.59
CA SER A 39 -9.47 -0.62 6.14
C SER A 39 -9.63 -2.13 6.10
N ILE A 40 -8.74 -2.81 5.39
CA ILE A 40 -8.82 -4.26 5.15
C ILE A 40 -7.52 -4.90 5.64
N ILE A 41 -7.62 -6.03 6.33
CA ILE A 41 -6.46 -6.85 6.68
C ILE A 41 -6.19 -7.75 5.47
N LEU A 42 -4.99 -7.62 4.88
CA LEU A 42 -4.57 -8.48 3.78
C LEU A 42 -4.01 -9.81 4.27
N ASP A 43 -3.29 -9.78 5.39
CA ASP A 43 -2.72 -10.97 6.01
C ASP A 43 -2.47 -10.71 7.51
N ASP A 44 -2.98 -11.58 8.38
CA ASP A 44 -2.74 -11.53 9.82
C ASP A 44 -1.56 -12.41 10.26
N PHE A 45 -1.00 -13.22 9.34
CA PHE A 45 0.09 -14.16 9.60
C PHE A 45 -0.20 -15.22 10.68
N GLU A 46 -1.46 -15.41 11.07
CA GLU A 46 -1.87 -16.45 12.02
C GLU A 46 -1.67 -17.85 11.44
N ASN A 47 -1.71 -17.94 10.12
CA ASN A 47 -1.44 -19.14 9.35
C ASN A 47 -0.72 -18.74 8.05
N ASN A 48 -0.04 -19.69 7.40
CA ASN A 48 0.67 -19.42 6.15
C ASN A 48 -0.24 -19.59 4.91
N GLN A 49 -1.40 -18.92 4.88
CA GLN A 49 -2.37 -19.01 3.78
C GLN A 49 -1.77 -18.64 2.42
N ASN A 50 -0.93 -17.60 2.38
CA ASN A 50 -0.31 -17.09 1.15
C ASN A 50 1.01 -17.80 0.77
N ASN A 51 1.37 -18.89 1.48
CA ASN A 51 2.60 -19.66 1.26
C ASN A 51 3.85 -18.77 1.13
N TRP A 52 4.03 -17.87 2.10
CA TRP A 52 5.16 -16.96 2.15
C TRP A 52 6.49 -17.71 2.16
N LYS A 53 7.43 -17.18 1.38
CA LYS A 53 8.79 -17.68 1.19
C LYS A 53 9.77 -16.55 1.47
N VAL A 54 11.00 -16.94 1.78
CA VAL A 54 12.10 -16.00 2.01
C VAL A 54 13.30 -16.39 1.15
N SER A 55 13.96 -15.39 0.58
CA SER A 55 15.21 -15.51 -0.15
C SER A 55 16.13 -14.36 0.24
N ALA A 56 17.42 -14.47 -0.06
CA ALA A 56 18.40 -13.44 0.28
C ALA A 56 19.47 -13.30 -0.79
N SER A 57 20.19 -12.19 -0.76
CA SER A 57 21.32 -11.90 -1.64
C SER A 57 22.51 -12.85 -1.41
N ARG A 58 23.44 -12.87 -2.37
CA ARG A 58 24.57 -13.81 -2.49
C ARG A 58 25.37 -14.11 -1.21
N PHE A 59 25.55 -13.16 -0.30
CA PHE A 59 26.43 -13.31 0.87
C PHE A 59 25.73 -13.89 2.11
N ILE A 60 24.59 -14.55 1.94
CA ILE A 60 23.89 -15.22 3.03
C ILE A 60 24.72 -16.39 3.61
N ALA A 61 24.66 -16.58 4.92
CA ALA A 61 25.29 -17.69 5.61
C ALA A 61 24.56 -19.02 5.34
N GLU A 62 25.27 -20.14 5.47
CA GLU A 62 24.70 -21.47 5.28
C GLU A 62 23.54 -21.73 6.25
N GLY A 63 22.47 -22.35 5.74
CA GLY A 63 21.23 -22.59 6.51
C GLY A 63 20.31 -21.38 6.68
N TYR A 64 20.65 -20.23 6.09
CA TYR A 64 19.82 -19.01 6.05
C TYR A 64 19.46 -18.60 4.61
N PRO A 65 18.38 -17.84 4.40
CA PRO A 65 17.40 -17.38 5.39
C PRO A 65 16.40 -18.46 5.82
N GLN A 66 15.79 -18.28 6.98
CA GLN A 66 14.76 -19.15 7.53
C GLN A 66 13.48 -18.35 7.77
N ILE A 67 12.34 -18.97 7.52
CA ILE A 67 11.00 -18.43 7.81
C ILE A 67 10.27 -19.41 8.72
N LYS A 68 9.57 -18.89 9.72
CA LYS A 68 8.76 -19.68 10.66
C LYS A 68 7.42 -18.98 10.92
N PHE A 69 6.39 -19.77 11.09
CA PHE A 69 5.04 -19.37 11.46
C PHE A 69 4.67 -19.94 12.82
N ASN A 70 3.47 -19.62 13.32
CA ASN A 70 2.94 -20.13 14.59
C ASN A 70 3.81 -19.76 15.81
N ILE A 71 4.45 -18.59 15.76
CA ILE A 71 5.26 -18.08 16.88
C ILE A 71 4.38 -17.24 17.78
N GLU A 72 4.25 -17.60 19.05
CA GLU A 72 3.48 -16.80 20.00
C GLU A 72 4.23 -15.50 20.34
N GLY A 73 3.62 -14.35 20.00
CA GLY A 73 4.32 -13.09 20.16
C GLY A 73 3.59 -11.84 19.66
N ALA A 74 2.30 -11.92 19.38
CA ALA A 74 1.53 -10.83 18.79
C ALA A 74 1.67 -9.50 19.56
N PRO A 75 1.66 -8.34 18.86
CA PRO A 75 1.70 -7.01 19.46
C PRO A 75 0.65 -6.84 20.55
N ILE A 76 1.06 -6.26 21.68
CA ILE A 76 0.17 -5.99 22.82
C ILE A 76 -1.03 -5.13 22.39
N ALA A 77 -0.79 -4.15 21.51
CA ALA A 77 -1.82 -3.26 21.00
C ALA A 77 -2.90 -3.98 20.18
N LEU A 78 -2.58 -5.10 19.53
CA LEU A 78 -3.57 -5.89 18.79
C LEU A 78 -4.40 -6.76 19.73
N LYS A 79 -3.78 -7.32 20.78
CA LYS A 79 -4.48 -8.14 21.78
C LYS A 79 -5.62 -7.41 22.50
N THR A 80 -5.54 -6.09 22.62
CA THR A 80 -6.54 -5.26 23.32
C THR A 80 -7.63 -4.69 22.42
N VAL A 81 -7.46 -4.74 21.08
CA VAL A 81 -8.39 -4.14 20.12
C VAL A 81 -9.46 -5.11 19.65
N TYR A 82 -9.20 -6.42 19.72
CA TYR A 82 -10.20 -7.43 19.41
C TYR A 82 -11.23 -7.54 20.54
N SER A 83 -12.50 -7.36 20.19
CA SER A 83 -13.68 -7.63 21.03
C SER A 83 -13.67 -9.07 21.54
N GLU A 84 -14.33 -9.38 22.66
CA GLU A 84 -14.41 -10.75 23.22
C GLU A 84 -14.88 -11.84 22.23
N ASP A 85 -15.51 -11.44 21.12
CA ASP A 85 -16.02 -12.32 20.06
C ASP A 85 -15.02 -12.61 18.91
N GLU A 86 -13.93 -11.85 18.78
CA GLU A 86 -12.91 -12.07 17.74
C GLU A 86 -11.69 -12.78 18.32
N LYS A 87 -11.24 -13.86 17.66
CA LYS A 87 -10.06 -14.62 18.11
C LYS A 87 -8.86 -13.67 18.18
N PRO A 88 -8.24 -13.49 19.36
CA PRO A 88 -7.13 -12.57 19.49
C PRO A 88 -5.96 -13.07 18.65
N SER A 89 -5.32 -12.14 17.93
CA SER A 89 -4.09 -12.45 17.22
C SER A 89 -3.06 -13.01 18.21
N LYS A 90 -2.57 -14.21 17.90
CA LYS A 90 -1.72 -15.01 18.78
C LYS A 90 -0.38 -15.26 18.12
N TYR A 91 -0.40 -15.64 16.85
CA TYR A 91 0.77 -16.11 16.12
C TYR A 91 1.30 -15.07 15.14
N VAL A 92 2.63 -15.07 14.96
CA VAL A 92 3.32 -14.15 14.06
C VAL A 92 4.23 -14.88 13.08
N MET A 93 4.56 -14.21 11.97
CA MET A 93 5.58 -14.68 11.03
C MET A 93 6.96 -14.18 11.48
N GLY A 94 7.91 -15.09 11.67
CA GLY A 94 9.30 -14.79 11.98
C GLY A 94 10.22 -15.05 10.79
N VAL A 95 11.14 -14.14 10.54
CA VAL A 95 12.23 -14.30 9.56
C VAL A 95 13.56 -14.18 10.28
N LYS A 96 14.44 -15.15 10.06
CA LYS A 96 15.81 -15.14 10.55
C LYS A 96 16.78 -15.20 9.38
N ALA A 97 17.76 -14.31 9.36
CA ALA A 97 18.78 -14.25 8.32
C ALA A 97 20.14 -13.93 8.95
N ALA A 98 21.22 -14.42 8.37
CA ALA A 98 22.58 -14.06 8.76
C ALA A 98 23.42 -13.91 7.50
N PHE A 99 24.23 -12.85 7.44
CA PHE A 99 25.15 -12.64 6.32
C PHE A 99 26.57 -13.03 6.74
N THR A 100 27.43 -13.33 5.77
CA THR A 100 28.85 -13.64 6.01
C THR A 100 29.73 -12.39 6.00
N ARG A 101 29.25 -11.30 5.39
CA ARG A 101 30.00 -10.06 5.18
C ARG A 101 29.09 -8.85 5.24
N LYS A 102 29.66 -7.71 5.67
CA LYS A 102 29.00 -6.40 5.57
C LYS A 102 28.79 -6.02 4.11
N GLY A 103 27.74 -5.24 3.85
CA GLY A 103 27.47 -4.71 2.52
C GLY A 103 26.00 -4.34 2.35
N TYR A 104 25.65 -3.97 1.11
CA TYR A 104 24.27 -3.76 0.69
C TYR A 104 23.61 -5.09 0.34
N ASN A 105 23.35 -5.89 1.38
CA ASN A 105 22.64 -7.15 1.25
C ASN A 105 21.12 -6.90 1.25
N SER A 106 20.37 -7.88 0.77
CA SER A 106 18.91 -7.82 0.73
C SER A 106 18.29 -9.15 1.14
N ILE A 107 17.19 -9.07 1.87
CA ILE A 107 16.32 -10.20 2.22
C ILE A 107 14.98 -9.93 1.54
N TRP A 108 14.49 -10.87 0.74
CA TRP A 108 13.22 -10.79 0.04
C TRP A 108 12.22 -11.75 0.68
N ILE A 109 11.09 -11.22 1.12
CA ILE A 109 10.00 -11.97 1.76
C ILE A 109 8.77 -11.81 0.86
N TYR A 110 8.25 -12.90 0.31
CA TYR A 110 7.24 -12.83 -0.74
C TYR A 110 6.22 -13.96 -0.65
N PRO A 111 4.93 -13.71 -0.95
CA PRO A 111 3.94 -14.76 -1.07
C PRO A 111 4.20 -15.62 -2.31
N GLU A 112 3.66 -16.83 -2.36
CA GLU A 112 3.80 -17.70 -3.54
C GLU A 112 3.12 -17.11 -4.78
N LYS A 113 1.99 -16.42 -4.59
CA LYS A 113 1.29 -15.64 -5.61
C LYS A 113 1.17 -14.20 -5.14
N GLU A 114 1.41 -13.25 -6.05
CA GLU A 114 1.25 -11.83 -5.74
C GLU A 114 -0.18 -11.55 -5.24
N ILE A 115 -0.31 -10.82 -4.15
CA ILE A 115 -1.61 -10.54 -3.51
C ILE A 115 -2.23 -9.33 -4.21
N VAL A 116 -3.33 -9.52 -4.91
CA VAL A 116 -4.04 -8.44 -5.59
C VAL A 116 -4.78 -7.59 -4.56
N ILE A 117 -4.50 -6.30 -4.56
CA ILE A 117 -5.05 -5.35 -3.61
C ILE A 117 -6.40 -4.84 -4.14
N PRO A 118 -7.49 -4.95 -3.38
CA PRO A 118 -8.80 -4.50 -3.85
C PRO A 118 -8.87 -2.97 -3.92
N GLY A 119 -9.50 -2.44 -4.96
CA GLY A 119 -9.73 -1.00 -5.16
C GLY A 119 -8.45 -0.18 -5.36
N LYS A 120 -8.53 1.11 -5.01
CA LYS A 120 -7.42 2.06 -5.08
C LYS A 120 -6.72 2.18 -3.74
N LEU A 121 -5.53 1.61 -3.64
CA LEU A 121 -4.69 1.65 -2.45
C LEU A 121 -4.25 3.09 -2.13
N LYS A 122 -4.54 3.54 -0.91
CA LYS A 122 -4.16 4.84 -0.37
C LYS A 122 -3.00 4.72 0.63
N LYS A 123 -3.03 3.69 1.48
CA LYS A 123 -2.01 3.46 2.52
C LYS A 123 -1.80 1.96 2.75
N LEU A 124 -0.58 1.57 3.09
CA LEU A 124 -0.25 0.24 3.58
C LEU A 124 0.39 0.38 4.96
N ASP A 125 -0.07 -0.43 5.91
CA ASP A 125 0.39 -0.50 7.29
C ASP A 125 0.81 -1.94 7.61
N LEU A 126 1.91 -2.11 8.35
CA LEU A 126 2.43 -3.42 8.72
C LEU A 126 3.04 -3.36 10.11
N TRP A 127 2.68 -4.29 10.99
CA TRP A 127 3.35 -4.41 12.28
C TRP A 127 4.65 -5.18 12.12
N VAL A 128 5.73 -4.58 12.63
CA VAL A 128 7.08 -5.13 12.53
C VAL A 128 7.74 -5.07 13.89
N TRP A 129 8.35 -6.19 14.30
CA TRP A 129 9.18 -6.25 15.49
C TRP A 129 10.64 -5.99 15.12
N GLY A 130 11.23 -4.94 15.67
CA GLY A 130 12.62 -4.56 15.44
C GLY A 130 13.56 -5.04 16.54
N ALA A 131 14.78 -5.42 16.15
CA ALA A 131 15.90 -5.75 17.04
C ALA A 131 17.00 -4.66 17.06
N ASN A 132 16.65 -3.42 16.69
CA ASN A 132 17.54 -2.26 16.67
C ASN A 132 18.70 -2.27 15.65
N TYR A 133 18.53 -2.93 14.52
CA TYR A 133 19.52 -2.93 13.44
C TYR A 133 19.33 -1.72 12.51
N TYR A 134 20.40 -1.15 11.99
CA TYR A 134 20.40 -0.11 10.94
C TYR A 134 20.00 -0.68 9.57
N TYR A 135 18.89 -1.40 9.53
CA TYR A 135 18.28 -1.94 8.33
C TYR A 135 17.06 -1.12 7.95
N THR A 136 16.63 -1.25 6.70
CA THR A 136 15.43 -0.57 6.20
C THR A 136 14.48 -1.60 5.61
N LEU A 137 13.19 -1.35 5.76
CA LEU A 137 12.12 -2.15 5.19
C LEU A 137 11.50 -1.40 4.01
N GLU A 138 11.36 -2.08 2.90
CA GLU A 138 10.69 -1.63 1.69
C GLU A 138 9.53 -2.58 1.38
N VAL A 139 8.46 -2.05 0.80
CA VAL A 139 7.41 -2.82 0.15
C VAL A 139 7.50 -2.62 -1.35
N HIS A 140 7.36 -3.71 -2.10
CA HIS A 140 7.36 -3.69 -3.56
C HIS A 140 5.95 -3.97 -4.06
N LEU A 141 5.40 -3.03 -4.82
CA LEU A 141 4.06 -3.11 -5.41
C LEU A 141 4.15 -3.12 -6.93
N ARG A 142 3.42 -4.02 -7.59
CA ARG A 142 3.31 -4.07 -9.04
C ARG A 142 2.06 -3.33 -9.50
N ASP A 143 2.19 -2.51 -10.54
CA ASP A 143 1.05 -1.90 -11.21
C ASP A 143 0.55 -2.74 -12.41
N TYR A 144 -0.52 -2.29 -13.04
CA TYR A 144 -1.09 -2.98 -14.20
C TYR A 144 -0.21 -2.94 -15.47
N THR A 145 0.79 -2.06 -15.51
CA THR A 145 1.76 -2.00 -16.61
C THR A 145 2.89 -3.03 -16.41
N GLY A 146 2.91 -3.69 -15.25
CA GLY A 146 3.92 -4.67 -14.87
C GLY A 146 5.14 -4.07 -14.15
N VAL A 147 5.18 -2.75 -13.96
CA VAL A 147 6.27 -2.05 -13.28
C VAL A 147 6.17 -2.29 -11.77
N VAL A 148 7.31 -2.60 -11.15
CA VAL A 148 7.43 -2.82 -9.71
C VAL A 148 7.96 -1.56 -9.04
N HIS A 149 7.09 -0.89 -8.29
CA HIS A 149 7.39 0.30 -7.50
C HIS A 149 7.95 -0.10 -6.15
N ARG A 150 9.05 0.55 -5.74
CA ARG A 150 9.69 0.33 -4.45
C ARG A 150 9.33 1.47 -3.51
N LEU A 151 8.69 1.14 -2.40
CA LEU A 151 8.22 2.12 -1.43
C LEU A 151 8.86 1.85 -0.07
N PRO A 152 9.57 2.82 0.53
CA PRO A 152 10.15 2.63 1.86
C PRO A 152 9.04 2.64 2.92
N LEU A 153 9.01 1.60 3.76
CA LEU A 153 8.15 1.53 4.95
C LEU A 153 8.81 2.21 6.15
N GLY A 154 10.14 2.12 6.27
CA GLY A 154 10.90 2.80 7.31
C GLY A 154 12.16 2.08 7.76
N SER A 155 12.80 2.63 8.79
CA SER A 155 13.97 2.05 9.45
C SER A 155 13.56 0.98 10.46
N LEU A 156 14.36 -0.08 10.56
CA LEU A 156 14.24 -1.16 11.55
C LEU A 156 15.12 -0.93 12.80
N HIS A 157 15.67 0.29 12.93
CA HIS A 157 16.44 0.75 14.08
C HIS A 157 15.50 1.18 15.22
N PHE A 158 14.78 0.20 15.77
CA PHE A 158 13.98 0.32 16.97
C PHE A 158 13.87 -1.06 17.65
N ILE A 159 13.46 -1.07 18.91
CA ILE A 159 13.27 -2.28 19.72
C ILE A 159 11.76 -2.51 19.90
N GLY A 160 11.33 -3.77 19.72
CA GLY A 160 9.94 -4.15 19.98
C GLY A 160 9.03 -3.94 18.77
N TRP A 161 7.72 -4.01 19.00
CA TRP A 161 6.70 -3.85 17.97
C TRP A 161 6.48 -2.39 17.59
N ARG A 162 6.43 -2.10 16.29
CA ARG A 162 6.03 -0.81 15.74
C ARG A 162 5.19 -1.02 14.48
N ASN A 163 4.16 -0.20 14.32
CA ASN A 163 3.41 -0.13 13.07
C ASN A 163 4.19 0.76 12.09
N LEU A 164 4.69 0.18 11.01
CA LEU A 164 5.31 0.90 9.90
C LEU A 164 4.28 1.11 8.81
N SER A 165 4.30 2.27 8.17
CA SER A 165 3.31 2.59 7.16
C SER A 165 3.85 3.44 6.03
N VAL A 166 3.25 3.29 4.85
CA VAL A 166 3.57 4.09 3.68
C VAL A 166 2.30 4.52 2.97
N THR A 167 2.23 5.81 2.65
CA THR A 167 1.18 6.38 1.80
C THR A 167 1.57 6.17 0.35
N ILE A 168 0.63 5.68 -0.46
CA ILE A 168 0.88 5.41 -1.88
C ILE A 168 0.95 6.73 -2.65
N PRO A 169 2.07 7.03 -3.32
CA PRO A 169 2.19 8.25 -4.11
C PRO A 169 1.22 8.27 -5.29
N SER A 170 0.74 9.47 -5.65
CA SER A 170 -0.21 9.66 -6.76
C SER A 170 0.36 9.35 -8.14
N TYR A 171 1.69 9.32 -8.29
CA TYR A 171 2.35 8.96 -9.55
C TYR A 171 2.28 7.46 -9.85
N ILE A 172 1.95 6.61 -8.86
CA ILE A 172 1.76 5.18 -9.08
C ILE A 172 0.39 4.98 -9.72
N PRO A 173 0.31 4.45 -10.94
CA PRO A 173 -0.93 4.44 -11.69
C PRO A 173 -1.82 3.27 -11.21
N GLN A 174 -3.04 3.62 -10.78
CA GLN A 174 -4.03 2.67 -10.25
C GLN A 174 -5.37 2.70 -11.00
N GLY A 175 -5.40 3.38 -12.14
CA GLY A 175 -6.57 3.47 -12.99
C GLY A 175 -6.26 4.09 -14.34
N ILE A 176 -7.19 3.92 -15.27
CA ILE A 176 -7.13 4.43 -16.64
C ILE A 176 -8.49 5.00 -17.03
N LYS A 177 -8.52 5.72 -18.16
CA LYS A 177 -9.75 6.31 -18.71
C LYS A 177 -10.71 5.26 -19.28
N TYR A 178 -10.19 4.16 -19.81
CA TYR A 178 -10.98 3.13 -20.49
C TYR A 178 -11.49 2.06 -19.53
N ILE A 179 -12.65 1.51 -19.83
CA ILE A 179 -13.26 0.44 -19.05
C ILE A 179 -12.49 -0.89 -19.25
N PRO A 180 -12.18 -1.67 -18.19
CA PRO A 180 -12.38 -1.35 -16.78
C PRO A 180 -11.38 -0.29 -16.29
N MET A 181 -11.92 0.76 -15.67
CA MET A 181 -11.17 1.97 -15.26
C MET A 181 -10.19 1.68 -14.13
N GLU A 182 -10.60 0.86 -13.15
CA GLU A 182 -9.77 0.50 -12.01
C GLU A 182 -8.68 -0.50 -12.39
N LYS A 183 -7.47 -0.23 -11.92
CA LYS A 183 -6.29 -1.06 -12.13
C LYS A 183 -5.63 -1.30 -10.78
N PRO A 184 -6.00 -2.38 -10.08
CA PRO A 184 -5.50 -2.64 -8.73
C PRO A 184 -3.99 -2.86 -8.76
N LEU A 185 -3.33 -2.52 -7.64
CA LEU A 185 -1.94 -2.89 -7.40
C LEU A 185 -1.85 -4.34 -6.92
N SER A 186 -0.69 -4.95 -7.05
CA SER A 186 -0.40 -6.26 -6.46
C SER A 186 0.81 -6.18 -5.54
N LEU A 187 0.70 -6.77 -4.35
CA LEU A 187 1.81 -6.89 -3.43
C LEU A 187 2.75 -8.00 -3.89
N VAL A 188 3.98 -7.62 -4.23
CA VAL A 188 5.00 -8.54 -4.74
C VAL A 188 5.81 -9.12 -3.60
N ARG A 189 6.35 -8.26 -2.72
CA ARG A 189 7.27 -8.65 -1.65
C ARG A 189 7.56 -7.53 -0.68
N PHE A 190 8.03 -7.90 0.51
CA PHE A 190 8.80 -7.04 1.39
C PHE A 190 10.30 -7.25 1.16
N VAL A 191 11.07 -6.19 1.29
CA VAL A 191 12.52 -6.22 1.12
C VAL A 191 13.19 -5.55 2.30
N ILE A 192 14.03 -6.29 3.00
CA ILE A 192 14.88 -5.74 4.05
C ILE A 192 16.25 -5.46 3.44
N ARG A 193 16.73 -4.23 3.55
CA ARG A 193 18.08 -3.85 3.11
C ARG A 193 18.99 -3.60 4.29
N THR A 194 20.20 -4.16 4.20
CA THR A 194 21.22 -3.96 5.23
C THR A 194 22.01 -2.67 4.98
N SER A 195 22.41 -2.00 6.05
CA SER A 195 23.39 -0.93 5.98
C SER A 195 24.80 -1.52 5.91
N PRO A 196 25.71 -0.97 5.07
CA PRO A 196 27.10 -1.43 4.99
C PRO A 196 27.89 -1.18 6.29
N ASN A 197 27.44 -0.24 7.12
CA ASN A 197 28.10 0.10 8.38
C ASN A 197 27.69 -0.84 9.53
N GLU A 198 26.54 -1.50 9.40
CA GLU A 198 26.01 -2.43 10.40
C GLU A 198 26.94 -3.63 10.60
N ARG A 199 26.93 -4.21 11.80
CA ARG A 199 27.73 -5.41 12.09
C ARG A 199 27.15 -6.64 11.39
N VAL A 200 28.03 -7.61 11.10
CA VAL A 200 27.60 -8.92 10.60
C VAL A 200 27.12 -9.73 11.79
N ASP A 201 25.80 -9.97 11.87
CA ASP A 201 25.17 -10.74 12.93
C ASP A 201 23.97 -11.52 12.38
N SER A 202 23.48 -12.47 13.18
CA SER A 202 22.18 -13.08 12.95
C SER A 202 21.07 -12.07 13.27
N TYR A 203 20.30 -11.77 12.24
CA TYR A 203 19.18 -10.85 12.28
C TYR A 203 17.87 -11.63 12.38
N VAL A 204 17.01 -11.21 13.31
CA VAL A 204 15.65 -11.74 13.49
C VAL A 204 14.68 -10.58 13.42
N VAL A 205 13.58 -10.78 12.70
CA VAL A 205 12.48 -9.84 12.56
C VAL A 205 11.17 -10.61 12.59
N TYR A 206 10.13 -10.01 13.16
CA TYR A 206 8.79 -10.57 13.15
C TYR A 206 7.82 -9.61 12.48
N PHE A 207 6.82 -10.18 11.82
CA PHE A 207 5.78 -9.45 11.11
C PHE A 207 4.42 -9.92 11.58
N ASP A 208 3.51 -8.97 11.67
CA ASP A 208 2.13 -9.22 12.04
C ASP A 208 1.22 -8.21 11.30
N HIS A 209 -0.05 -8.58 11.13
CA HIS A 209 -1.16 -7.68 10.81
C HIS A 209 -0.86 -6.69 9.68
N LEU A 210 -0.69 -7.23 8.47
CA LEU A 210 -0.60 -6.47 7.24
C LEU A 210 -1.97 -5.90 6.89
N LYS A 211 -2.07 -4.58 6.97
CA LYS A 211 -3.31 -3.83 6.76
C LYS A 211 -3.15 -2.85 5.60
N ILE A 212 -4.25 -2.58 4.93
CA ILE A 212 -4.34 -1.56 3.91
C ILE A 212 -5.48 -0.60 4.19
N LEU A 213 -5.32 0.61 3.66
CA LEU A 213 -6.39 1.59 3.49
C LEU A 213 -6.62 1.74 1.99
N THR A 214 -7.79 1.34 1.53
CA THR A 214 -8.13 1.34 0.10
C THR A 214 -9.47 2.00 -0.13
N ASP A 215 -9.61 2.65 -1.28
CA ASP A 215 -10.85 3.23 -1.76
C ASP A 215 -11.52 2.25 -2.73
N LEU A 216 -12.64 1.68 -2.29
CA LEU A 216 -13.43 0.72 -3.07
C LEU A 216 -14.52 1.41 -3.92
N TYR A 217 -14.59 2.73 -3.87
CA TYR A 217 -15.61 3.44 -4.63
C TYR A 217 -15.37 3.28 -6.13
N ARG A 218 -16.41 2.79 -6.80
CA ARG A 218 -16.47 2.66 -8.25
C ARG A 218 -17.52 3.61 -8.79
N GLU A 219 -17.10 4.46 -9.73
CA GLU A 219 -18.03 5.34 -10.44
C GLU A 219 -19.01 4.49 -11.26
N ARG A 220 -20.30 4.60 -10.94
CA ARG A 220 -21.37 3.93 -11.69
C ARG A 220 -21.82 4.86 -12.81
N PHE A 221 -22.00 4.29 -13.99
CA PHE A 221 -22.52 4.97 -15.17
C PHE A 221 -23.60 4.10 -15.81
N ASP A 222 -24.41 4.70 -16.67
CA ASP A 222 -25.45 3.97 -17.39
C ASP A 222 -24.84 2.85 -18.25
N GLY A 223 -25.28 1.61 -18.05
CA GLY A 223 -24.72 0.43 -18.70
C GLY A 223 -23.45 -0.15 -18.05
N ASP A 224 -23.08 0.22 -16.81
CA ASP A 224 -21.93 -0.32 -16.09
C ASP A 224 -21.91 -1.86 -15.98
N ILE A 225 -23.07 -2.51 -15.94
CA ILE A 225 -23.21 -3.98 -15.97
C ILE A 225 -22.51 -4.58 -17.19
N LEU A 226 -22.52 -3.88 -18.33
CA LEU A 226 -21.84 -4.33 -19.55
C LEU A 226 -20.33 -4.34 -19.35
N ALA A 227 -19.75 -3.38 -18.62
CA ALA A 227 -18.31 -3.34 -18.35
C ALA A 227 -17.80 -4.63 -17.69
N ASP A 228 -18.54 -5.13 -16.72
CA ASP A 228 -18.16 -6.32 -15.95
C ASP A 228 -18.41 -7.60 -16.75
N ARG A 229 -19.55 -7.67 -17.45
CA ARG A 229 -19.95 -8.86 -18.21
C ARG A 229 -19.27 -8.99 -19.56
N THR A 230 -18.76 -7.91 -20.15
CA THR A 230 -18.15 -7.91 -21.50
C THR A 230 -17.09 -8.99 -21.64
N LYS A 231 -16.19 -9.15 -20.65
CA LYS A 231 -15.18 -10.21 -20.70
C LYS A 231 -15.80 -11.60 -20.77
N GLN A 232 -16.83 -11.86 -19.96
CA GLN A 232 -17.52 -13.16 -19.93
C GLN A 232 -18.27 -13.41 -21.26
N ILE A 233 -19.07 -12.44 -21.71
CA ILE A 233 -19.87 -12.50 -22.93
C ILE A 233 -19.02 -12.87 -24.16
N TRP A 234 -17.85 -12.23 -24.31
CA TRP A 234 -16.98 -12.48 -25.47
C TRP A 234 -16.01 -13.65 -25.28
N SER A 235 -15.85 -14.17 -24.05
CA SER A 235 -15.05 -15.36 -23.77
C SER A 235 -15.82 -16.68 -23.98
N SER A 236 -17.14 -16.67 -23.78
CA SER A 236 -17.99 -17.87 -23.89
C SER A 236 -18.19 -18.39 -25.33
N GLY A 237 -17.74 -17.66 -26.35
CA GLY A 237 -17.84 -18.05 -27.77
C GLY A 237 -16.56 -18.64 -28.38
N LYS A 238 -15.49 -18.87 -27.61
CA LYS A 238 -14.21 -19.42 -28.12
C LYS A 238 -14.06 -20.92 -27.89
N GLY A 239 -15.17 -21.65 -27.91
CA GLY A 239 -15.22 -23.09 -27.69
C GLY A 239 -16.18 -23.78 -28.64
N GLU A 240 -15.99 -23.59 -29.94
CA GLU A 240 -16.40 -24.50 -31.03
C GLU A 240 -15.34 -24.45 -32.13
#